data_AF-A0A3M0K526-F1
#
_entry.id   AF-A0A3M0K526-F1
#
_cell.length_a   1.000
_cell.length_b   1.000
_cell.length_c   1.000
_cell.angle_alpha   90.00
_cell.angle_beta   90.00
_cell.angle_gamma   90.00
#
_symmetry.space_group_name_H-M   'P 1'
#
loop_
_entity.id
_entity.type
_entity.pdbx_description
1 polymer ?
#
loop_
_entity_poly.entity_id
_entity_poly.type
_entity_poly.pdbx_seq_one_letter_code
_entity_poly.pdbx_strand_id
1 'polypeptide(L)'
;MVERTHGIIKRVLHQQQRVLRTESPLVRLARALFTINFLNCSYEGLNPPIVRHFGASSLFGVKERPQVMVRDPGSGGTEGPHDLVTWGRGYACVSTPTGPKWIPAKWVRPYVPKSPGSGKINSPQVTVAAWRRKRKTSIEED
;
A
#
# COMPACT_ATOMS: atom_id res chain seq x y z
N MET A 1 -9.02 1.03 -10.61
CA MET A 1 -8.16 -0.15 -10.92
C MET A 1 -8.21 -0.52 -12.39
N VAL A 2 -9.40 -0.71 -12.98
CA VAL A 2 -9.59 -1.07 -14.39
C VAL A 2 -8.94 -0.07 -15.35
N GLU A 3 -9.11 1.23 -15.12
CA GLU A 3 -8.49 2.28 -15.97
C GLU A 3 -6.96 2.21 -15.98
N ARG A 4 -6.34 1.92 -14.83
CA ARG A 4 -4.89 1.72 -14.75
C ARG A 4 -4.47 0.49 -15.57
N THR A 5 -5.21 -0.60 -15.47
CA THR A 5 -4.99 -1.81 -16.27
C THR A 5 -5.13 -1.53 -17.77
N HIS A 6 -6.15 -0.78 -18.17
CA HIS A 6 -6.33 -0.35 -19.55
C HIS A 6 -5.14 0.45 -20.07
N GLY A 7 -4.63 1.39 -19.26
CA GLY A 7 -3.42 2.14 -19.58
C GLY A 7 -2.18 1.24 -19.77
N ILE A 8 -2.05 0.17 -18.97
CA ILE A 8 -0.98 -0.82 -19.11
C ILE A 8 -1.12 -1.59 -20.42
N ILE A 9 -2.33 -2.09 -20.74
CA ILE A 9 -2.59 -2.83 -21.98
C ILE A 9 -2.27 -1.96 -23.20
N LYS A 10 -2.75 -0.72 -23.23
CA LYS A 10 -2.45 0.25 -24.31
C LYS A 10 -0.95 0.46 -24.49
N ARG A 11 -0.21 0.60 -23.39
CA ARG A 11 1.25 0.78 -23.44
C ARG A 11 1.95 -0.42 -24.09
N VAL A 12 1.61 -1.63 -23.69
CA VAL A 12 2.22 -2.86 -24.24
C VAL A 12 1.84 -3.02 -25.72
N LEU A 13 0.59 -2.77 -26.09
CA LEU A 13 0.15 -2.81 -27.49
C LEU A 13 0.90 -1.79 -28.37
N HIS A 14 1.16 -0.59 -27.85
CA HIS A 14 1.94 0.43 -28.55
C HIS A 14 3.41 0.00 -28.71
N GLN A 15 4.02 -0.60 -27.68
CA GLN A 15 5.40 -1.13 -27.76
C GLN A 15 5.54 -2.24 -28.81
N GLN A 16 4.57 -3.16 -28.86
CA GLN A 16 4.56 -4.26 -29.82
C GLN A 16 4.25 -3.81 -31.27
N GLN A 17 3.74 -2.59 -31.47
CA GLN A 17 3.32 -2.11 -32.78
C GLN A 17 4.44 -1.98 -33.81
N ARG A 18 5.72 -1.94 -33.39
CA ARG A 18 6.85 -1.93 -34.34
C ARG A 18 7.17 -3.33 -34.88
N VAL A 19 6.93 -4.38 -34.08
CA VAL A 19 7.34 -5.76 -34.37
C VAL A 19 6.19 -6.56 -34.99
N LEU A 20 4.95 -6.28 -34.60
CA LEU A 20 3.77 -7.09 -34.93
C LEU A 20 2.78 -6.37 -35.85
N ARG A 21 3.27 -5.58 -36.82
CA ARG A 21 2.40 -4.76 -37.70
C ARG A 21 1.49 -5.58 -38.59
N THR A 22 1.94 -6.76 -39.01
CA THR A 22 1.23 -7.65 -39.95
C THR A 22 0.31 -8.64 -39.27
N GLU A 23 0.35 -8.71 -37.93
CA GLU A 23 -0.43 -9.67 -37.14
C GLU A 23 -1.87 -9.19 -36.92
N SER A 24 -2.78 -10.15 -36.74
CA SER A 24 -4.18 -9.82 -36.44
C SER A 24 -4.32 -9.11 -35.09
N PRO A 25 -5.36 -8.27 -34.90
CA PRO A 25 -5.62 -7.61 -33.62
C PRO A 25 -5.73 -8.59 -32.44
N LEU A 26 -6.29 -9.79 -32.68
CA LEU A 26 -6.41 -10.84 -31.68
C LEU A 26 -5.06 -11.37 -31.23
N VAL A 27 -4.16 -11.68 -32.17
CA VAL A 27 -2.81 -12.17 -31.87
C VAL A 27 -1.99 -11.12 -31.12
N ARG A 28 -2.12 -9.84 -31.51
CA ARG A 28 -1.48 -8.72 -30.81
C ARG A 28 -1.97 -8.61 -29.37
N LEU A 29 -3.29 -8.69 -29.15
CA LEU A 29 -3.85 -8.65 -27.80
C LEU A 29 -3.41 -9.87 -26.96
N ALA A 30 -3.45 -11.08 -27.53
CA ALA A 30 -3.03 -12.29 -26.84
C ALA A 30 -1.58 -12.21 -26.37
N ARG A 31 -0.67 -11.73 -27.24
CA ARG A 31 0.75 -11.50 -26.88
C ARG A 31 0.92 -10.43 -25.80
N ALA A 32 0.14 -9.34 -25.86
CA ALA A 32 0.17 -8.32 -24.83
C ALA A 32 -0.28 -8.87 -23.45
N LEU A 33 -1.38 -9.62 -23.41
CA LEU A 33 -1.88 -10.27 -22.20
C LEU A 33 -0.90 -11.31 -21.67
N PHE A 34 -0.27 -12.09 -22.56
CA PHE A 34 0.76 -13.05 -22.17
C PHE A 34 1.93 -12.34 -21.46
N THR A 35 2.43 -11.26 -22.05
CA THR A 35 3.51 -10.45 -21.45
C THR A 35 3.10 -9.91 -20.08
N ILE A 36 1.89 -9.36 -19.97
CA ILE A 36 1.38 -8.75 -18.72
C ILE A 36 1.20 -9.80 -17.62
N ASN A 37 0.69 -10.99 -17.94
CA ASN A 37 0.29 -11.98 -16.93
C ASN A 37 1.40 -12.97 -16.55
N PHE A 38 2.30 -13.28 -17.48
CA PHE A 38 3.30 -14.35 -17.32
C PHE A 38 4.75 -13.84 -17.22
N LEU A 39 5.05 -12.68 -17.84
CA LEU A 39 6.43 -12.19 -17.92
C LEU A 39 6.68 -10.94 -17.05
N ASN A 40 5.62 -10.26 -16.61
CA ASN A 40 5.75 -9.02 -15.86
C ASN A 40 6.06 -9.33 -14.38
N CYS A 41 7.30 -9.07 -13.97
CA CYS A 41 7.75 -9.14 -12.59
C CYS A 41 8.27 -7.76 -12.16
N SER A 42 8.18 -7.45 -10.86
CA SER A 42 8.78 -6.23 -10.30
C SER A 42 9.71 -6.56 -9.14
N TYR A 43 10.54 -5.61 -8.75
CA TYR A 43 11.42 -5.75 -7.59
C TYR A 43 10.64 -6.10 -6.31
N GLU A 44 9.46 -5.52 -6.13
CA GLU A 44 8.60 -5.75 -4.96
C GLU A 44 7.74 -7.02 -5.09
N GLY A 45 7.74 -7.66 -6.26
CA GLY A 45 6.88 -8.77 -6.61
C GLY A 45 7.57 -9.66 -7.64
N LEU A 46 8.46 -10.52 -7.15
CA LEU A 46 9.23 -11.46 -7.97
C LEU A 46 8.33 -12.46 -8.71
N ASN A 47 7.13 -12.70 -8.18
CA ASN A 47 6.15 -13.61 -8.76
C ASN A 47 5.28 -12.89 -9.81
N PRO A 48 5.20 -13.41 -11.05
CA PRO A 48 4.32 -12.85 -12.07
C PRO A 48 2.84 -12.98 -11.64
N PRO A 49 1.94 -12.14 -12.18
CA PRO A 49 0.52 -12.13 -11.80
C PRO A 49 -0.16 -13.49 -11.81
N ILE A 50 0.20 -14.37 -12.75
CA ILE A 50 -0.35 -15.73 -12.85
C ILE A 50 -0.12 -16.56 -11.59
N VAL A 51 1.07 -16.47 -10.98
CA VAL A 51 1.42 -17.21 -9.75
C VAL A 51 0.60 -16.68 -8.58
N ARG A 52 0.38 -15.36 -8.53
CA ARG A 52 -0.44 -14.74 -7.48
C ARG A 52 -1.92 -15.09 -7.62
N HIS A 53 -2.41 -15.21 -8.85
CA HIS A 53 -3.82 -15.53 -9.13
C HIS A 53 -4.18 -16.95 -8.66
N PHE A 54 -3.34 -17.94 -9.00
CA PHE A 54 -3.59 -19.34 -8.63
C PHE A 54 -2.99 -19.75 -7.27
N GLY A 55 -1.92 -19.08 -6.82
CA GLY A 55 -1.24 -19.36 -5.55
C GLY A 55 -1.83 -18.64 -4.32
N ALA A 56 -2.88 -17.84 -4.52
CA ALA A 56 -3.53 -17.04 -3.49
C ALA A 56 -3.87 -17.85 -2.22
N SER A 57 -4.31 -19.09 -2.34
CA SER A 57 -4.85 -19.84 -1.18
C SER A 57 -3.83 -20.18 -0.09
N SER A 58 -2.53 -20.25 -0.37
CA SER A 58 -1.50 -20.54 0.66
C SER A 58 -0.79 -19.30 1.21
N LEU A 59 -0.75 -18.21 0.43
CA LEU A 59 -0.03 -16.97 0.79
C LEU A 59 -0.81 -16.06 1.75
N PHE A 60 -2.13 -16.20 1.83
CA PHE A 60 -2.97 -15.45 2.78
C PHE A 60 -3.04 -16.08 4.17
N GLY A 61 -2.42 -17.25 4.38
CA GLY A 61 -2.26 -17.89 5.68
C GLY A 61 -1.22 -17.21 6.56
N VAL A 62 -1.30 -15.89 6.72
CA VAL A 62 -0.39 -15.15 7.60
C VAL A 62 -0.71 -15.55 9.05
N LYS A 63 0.19 -16.32 9.67
CA LYS A 63 0.06 -16.78 11.07
C LYS A 63 0.18 -15.63 12.07
N GLU A 64 0.95 -14.58 11.76
CA GLU A 64 1.14 -13.40 12.59
C GLU A 64 0.53 -12.17 11.95
N ARG A 65 -0.53 -11.63 12.54
CA ARG A 65 -1.15 -10.39 12.06
C ARG A 65 -0.64 -9.23 12.89
N PRO A 66 0.26 -8.39 12.36
CA PRO A 66 0.76 -7.26 13.12
C PRO A 66 -0.37 -6.29 13.43
N GLN A 67 -0.32 -5.70 14.62
CA GLN A 67 -1.33 -4.75 15.07
C GLN A 67 -1.05 -3.34 14.54
N VAL A 68 -2.12 -2.65 14.16
CA VAL A 68 -2.07 -1.28 13.66
C VAL A 68 -3.10 -0.39 14.33
N MET A 69 -2.76 0.88 14.46
CA MET A 69 -3.64 1.96 14.85
C MET A 69 -4.20 2.66 13.61
N VAL A 70 -5.48 3.00 13.65
CA VAL A 70 -6.23 3.59 12.54
C VAL A 70 -6.72 4.96 12.93
N ARG A 71 -6.41 5.98 12.15
CA ARG A 71 -6.98 7.31 12.34
C ARG A 71 -8.38 7.39 11.74
N ASP A 72 -9.36 7.81 12.52
CA ASP A 72 -10.69 8.12 12.03
C ASP A 72 -10.70 9.50 11.35
N PRO A 73 -11.11 9.61 10.07
CA PRO A 73 -11.20 10.89 9.39
C PRO A 73 -12.24 11.84 9.98
N GLY A 74 -13.30 11.34 10.62
CA GLY A 74 -14.39 12.17 11.14
C GLY A 74 -14.04 12.81 12.48
N SER A 75 -13.64 12.01 13.46
CA SER A 75 -13.29 12.48 14.81
C SER A 75 -11.85 12.99 14.93
N GLY A 76 -10.97 12.63 13.98
CA GLY A 76 -9.53 12.85 14.09
C GLY A 76 -8.85 11.96 15.13
N GLY A 77 -9.62 11.15 15.87
CA GLY A 77 -9.15 10.19 16.86
C GLY A 77 -8.41 9.01 16.24
N THR A 78 -7.78 8.20 17.09
CA THR A 78 -7.09 6.97 16.67
C THR A 78 -7.74 5.76 17.34
N GLU A 79 -8.22 4.82 16.53
CA GLU A 79 -8.87 3.56 16.91
C GLU A 79 -7.87 2.40 16.80
N GLY A 80 -8.04 1.35 17.60
CA GLY A 80 -7.22 0.14 17.58
C GLY A 80 -6.64 -0.23 18.94
N PRO A 81 -5.78 -1.25 19.01
CA PRO A 81 -5.13 -1.93 17.88
C PRO A 81 -6.06 -2.87 17.08
N HIS A 82 -5.91 -2.88 15.76
CA HIS A 82 -6.57 -3.84 14.86
C HIS A 82 -5.53 -4.71 14.16
N ASP A 83 -5.90 -5.96 13.87
CA ASP A 83 -5.03 -6.86 13.11
C ASP A 83 -4.95 -6.43 11.64
N LEU A 84 -3.73 -6.33 11.11
CA LEU A 84 -3.51 -6.04 9.69
C LEU A 84 -3.75 -7.29 8.84
N VAL A 85 -4.57 -7.15 7.80
CA VAL A 85 -4.81 -8.22 6.80
C VAL A 85 -3.89 -8.05 5.60
N THR A 86 -3.77 -6.83 5.06
CA THR A 86 -2.84 -6.52 3.96
C THR A 86 -2.57 -5.02 3.88
N TRP A 87 -1.41 -4.62 3.35
CA TRP A 87 -1.03 -3.22 3.18
C TRP A 87 -0.39 -3.00 1.80
N GLY A 88 -1.04 -2.21 0.95
CA GLY A 88 -0.54 -1.81 -0.36
C GLY A 88 -0.17 -0.32 -0.47
N ARG A 89 0.27 0.09 -1.66
CA ARG A 89 0.64 1.49 -1.99
C ARG A 89 -0.57 2.43 -2.13
N GLY A 90 -1.38 2.56 -1.08
CA GLY A 90 -2.49 3.50 -1.04
C GLY A 90 -3.57 3.12 -0.04
N TYR A 91 -3.77 1.83 0.17
CA TYR A 91 -4.78 1.30 1.08
C TYR A 91 -4.23 0.13 1.88
N ALA A 92 -4.76 -0.03 3.07
CA ALA A 92 -4.58 -1.19 3.93
C ALA A 92 -5.94 -1.79 4.26
N CYS A 93 -5.99 -3.10 4.44
CA CYS A 93 -7.14 -3.80 4.97
C CYS A 93 -6.81 -4.23 6.40
N VAL A 94 -7.70 -3.90 7.34
CA VAL A 94 -7.59 -4.25 8.76
C VAL A 94 -8.80 -5.08 9.16
N SER A 95 -8.62 -6.01 10.09
CA SER A 95 -9.69 -6.81 10.66
C SER A 95 -10.28 -6.08 11.87
N THR A 96 -11.50 -5.57 11.75
CA THR A 96 -12.27 -5.02 12.88
C THR A 96 -13.26 -6.07 13.39
N PRO A 97 -13.84 -5.91 14.60
CA PRO A 97 -14.86 -6.84 15.10
C PRO A 97 -16.09 -6.96 14.18
N THR A 98 -16.37 -5.92 13.39
CA THR A 98 -17.44 -5.88 12.39
C THR A 98 -17.06 -6.48 11.02
N GLY A 99 -15.79 -6.89 10.85
CA GLY A 99 -15.27 -7.48 9.62
C GLY A 99 -14.06 -6.74 9.02
N PRO A 100 -13.59 -7.13 7.82
CA PRO A 100 -12.48 -6.46 7.16
C PRO A 100 -12.87 -5.06 6.65
N LYS A 101 -12.04 -4.06 6.94
CA LYS A 101 -12.24 -2.66 6.53
C LYS A 101 -11.06 -2.15 5.72
N TRP A 102 -11.35 -1.51 4.58
CA TRP A 102 -10.36 -0.83 3.75
C TRP A 102 -10.14 0.61 4.20
N ILE A 103 -8.89 0.96 4.47
CA ILE A 103 -8.49 2.26 5.02
C ILE A 103 -7.36 2.84 4.18
N PRO A 104 -7.38 4.14 3.85
CA PRO A 104 -6.24 4.79 3.23
C PRO A 104 -4.96 4.57 4.05
N ALA A 105 -3.90 4.09 3.41
CA ALA A 105 -2.64 3.75 4.06
C ALA A 105 -2.06 4.91 4.88
N LYS A 106 -2.30 6.16 4.46
CA LYS A 106 -1.88 7.37 5.17
C LYS A 106 -2.45 7.50 6.60
N TRP A 107 -3.58 6.84 6.89
CA TRP A 107 -4.26 6.86 8.19
C TRP A 107 -3.93 5.63 9.05
N VAL A 108 -3.10 4.72 8.57
CA VAL A 108 -2.68 3.54 9.30
C VAL A 108 -1.28 3.77 9.87
N ARG A 109 -1.05 3.35 11.12
CA ARG A 109 0.24 3.40 11.81
C ARG A 109 0.51 2.07 12.51
N PRO A 110 1.74 1.53 12.47
CA PRO A 110 2.09 0.36 13.28
C PRO A 110 1.81 0.62 14.76
N TYR A 111 1.21 -0.36 15.45
CA TYR A 111 1.04 -0.29 16.89
C TYR A 111 2.38 -0.58 17.58
N VAL A 112 2.74 0.27 18.53
CA VAL A 112 3.91 0.07 19.40
C VAL A 112 3.37 -0.16 20.81
N PRO A 113 3.56 -1.36 21.40
CA PRO A 113 3.14 -1.64 22.76
C PRO A 113 3.79 -0.64 23.72
N LYS A 114 3.00 -0.02 24.58
CA LYS A 114 3.53 0.83 25.64
C LYS A 114 3.90 -0.07 26.81
N SER A 115 5.17 -0.09 27.21
CA SER A 115 5.58 -0.79 28.42
C SER A 115 4.98 -0.10 29.66
N PRO A 116 4.54 -0.84 30.68
CA PRO A 116 4.13 -0.24 31.95
C PRO A 116 5.37 0.40 32.57
N GLY A 117 5.45 1.74 32.52
CA GLY A 117 6.62 2.50 32.95
C GLY A 117 7.14 3.52 31.94
N SER A 118 6.73 3.45 30.66
CA SER A 118 7.00 4.52 29.70
C SER A 118 6.02 5.70 29.92
N GLY A 119 6.18 6.41 31.03
CA GLY A 119 5.75 7.81 31.09
C GLY A 119 6.38 8.55 29.91
N LYS A 120 5.79 9.66 29.46
CA LYS A 120 6.38 10.50 28.40
C LYS A 120 7.79 10.93 28.82
N ILE A 121 8.81 10.15 28.48
CA ILE A 121 10.20 10.59 28.52
C ILE A 121 10.32 11.51 27.33
N ASN A 122 9.89 12.75 27.54
CA ASN A 122 10.22 13.85 26.66
C ASN A 122 11.73 14.00 26.75
N SER A 123 12.46 13.30 25.88
CA SER A 123 13.91 13.47 25.82
C SER A 123 14.19 14.95 25.56
N PRO A 124 15.21 15.54 26.21
CA PRO A 124 15.56 16.95 26.01
C PRO A 124 15.75 17.31 24.53
N GLN A 125 16.15 16.33 23.72
CA GLN A 125 16.27 16.48 22.26
C GLN A 125 14.92 16.66 21.57
N VAL A 126 13.89 15.90 21.95
CA VAL A 126 12.54 16.02 21.37
C VAL A 126 11.89 17.35 21.76
N THR A 127 12.08 17.81 23.00
CA THR A 127 11.58 19.12 23.45
C THR A 127 12.28 20.27 22.75
N VAL A 128 13.61 20.23 22.62
CA VAL A 128 14.38 21.25 21.87
C VAL A 128 13.99 21.27 20.40
N ALA A 129 13.81 20.12 19.76
CA ALA A 129 13.37 20.04 18.36
C ALA A 129 11.96 20.60 18.16
N ALA A 130 11.03 20.31 19.08
CA ALA A 130 9.66 20.87 19.04
C ALA A 130 9.67 22.40 19.23
N TRP A 131 10.46 22.92 20.17
CA TRP A 131 10.64 24.36 20.39
C TRP A 131 11.20 25.09 19.17
N ARG A 132 12.19 24.52 18.48
CA ARG A 132 12.77 25.11 17.26
C ARG A 132 11.76 25.21 16.12
N ARG A 133 10.91 24.20 15.93
CA ARG A 133 9.86 24.23 14.90
C ARG A 133 8.81 25.31 15.19
N LYS A 134 8.42 25.48 16.46
CA LYS A 134 7.42 26.48 16.87
C LYS A 134 7.91 27.92 16.68
N ARG A 135 9.20 28.19 16.82
CA ARG A 135 9.78 29.50 16.51
C ARG A 135 9.87 29.79 15.02
N LYS A 136 10.01 28.75 14.18
CA LYS A 136 10.13 28.96 12.74
C LYS A 136 8.79 29.38 12.13
N THR A 137 7.69 28.83 12.62
CA THR A 137 6.34 29.24 12.21
C THR A 137 5.96 30.65 12.64
N SER A 138 6.49 31.14 13.77
CA SER A 138 6.21 32.51 14.25
C SER A 138 7.09 33.59 13.60
N ILE A 139 8.08 33.22 12.78
CA ILE A 139 8.96 34.18 12.07
C ILE A 139 8.52 34.32 10.60
N GLU A 140 7.61 33.47 10.11
CA GLU A 140 7.08 33.52 8.74
C GLU A 140 5.71 34.23 8.66
N GLU A 141 5.21 34.82 9.76
CA GLU A 141 3.92 35.54 9.83
C GLU A 141 4.06 37.08 9.97
N ASP A 142 5.27 37.64 9.84
CA ASP A 142 5.52 39.11 9.78
C ASP A 142 5.99 39.55 8.38
#